data_AF-A0A5N6TYP3-F1
#
_entry.id   AF-A0A5N6TYP3-F1
#
_cell.length_a   1.000
_cell.length_b   1.000
_cell.length_c   1.000
_cell.angle_alpha   90.00
_cell.angle_beta   90.00
_cell.angle_gamma   90.00
#
_symmetry.space_group_name_H-M   'P 1'
#
loop_
_entity.id
_entity.type
_entity.pdbx_description
1 polymer ?
#
loop_
_entity_poly.entity_id
_entity_poly.type
_entity_poly.pdbx_seq_one_letter_code
_entity_poly.pdbx_strand_id
1 'polypeptide(L)'
;MSQAQGCFHLRHGTKYGTSLVFTLRAVCACQTDEDCSLNGVCVPNTGPQPKGSNHTELKACQCDPGWTSADCGKLDLAPATRFAGYNHTNVTDPSYFGNNGNSSWGGQILQDPDNEKLFHLFISQFSYGCGLSGWRPHSFIIRAESHTGPQGPYHYAQTVTQPFRHNPCIVYSPAEEKYLLYSIGVDAPEPTKCGSISYTKWPNNISVSAADSLYGPWSDFEMILSSVEPHSTNPAPWPLWTPDDQTSKIMLGVEGNAVYVADKYNSDYRLIHTPTWNTTRYSPTWTEDPFFWRDKRGNWHILTHWMIDLVEHDGQQWPRVGAHMYSRSLEGPWHFKLQEAFSSVVEFTDGSVQTFKRRERPKLFFSDDGEMTPLYMVNGVQAMGEGSRSFTLVQPVGTKWRQFERDRGF
;
A
#
# COMPACT_ATOMS: atom_id res chain seq x y z
N MET A 1 15.16 -12.24 -27.85
CA MET A 1 16.57 -11.77 -27.76
C MET A 1 16.57 -10.26 -27.92
N SER A 2 16.49 -9.52 -26.82
CA SER A 2 16.81 -8.10 -26.74
C SER A 2 17.90 -8.01 -25.67
N GLN A 3 19.12 -7.72 -26.11
CA GLN A 3 20.27 -7.60 -25.21
C GLN A 3 20.14 -6.28 -24.46
N ALA A 4 19.88 -6.36 -23.16
CA ALA A 4 20.20 -5.28 -22.24
C ALA A 4 21.71 -4.98 -22.38
N GLN A 5 22.06 -3.84 -22.97
CA GLN A 5 23.44 -3.38 -22.96
C GLN A 5 23.80 -2.97 -21.54
N GLY A 6 24.57 -3.83 -20.89
CA GLY A 6 25.11 -3.60 -19.55
C GLY A 6 26.09 -2.42 -19.56
N CYS A 7 25.89 -1.51 -18.62
CA CYS A 7 26.86 -0.46 -18.30
C CYS A 7 28.14 -1.10 -17.74
N PHE A 8 29.27 -0.83 -18.36
CA PHE A 8 30.58 -1.26 -17.86
C PHE A 8 30.95 -0.54 -16.55
N HIS A 9 31.31 -1.31 -15.53
CA HIS A 9 32.02 -0.80 -14.35
C HIS A 9 33.50 -0.53 -14.68
N LEU A 10 33.95 0.71 -14.50
CA LEU A 10 35.38 1.04 -14.50
C LEU A 10 36.01 0.62 -13.15
N ARG A 11 37.05 -0.22 -13.22
CA ARG A 11 37.86 -0.66 -12.06
C ARG A 11 38.64 0.50 -11.45
N HIS A 12 38.69 0.53 -10.11
CA HIS A 12 39.50 1.46 -9.32
C HIS A 12 41.00 1.12 -9.35
N GLY A 13 41.84 2.14 -9.52
CA GLY A 13 43.24 2.15 -9.10
C GLY A 13 43.41 3.20 -7.98
N THR A 14 43.78 2.75 -6.78
CA THR A 14 44.08 3.61 -5.63
C THR A 14 45.47 4.23 -5.73
N LYS A 15 45.59 5.55 -5.54
CA LYS A 15 46.68 6.17 -4.77
C LYS A 15 46.19 7.46 -4.08
N TYR A 16 46.66 7.60 -2.84
CA TYR A 16 46.47 8.63 -1.82
C TYR A 16 46.22 10.07 -2.31
N GLY A 17 45.17 10.67 -1.78
CA GLY A 17 44.89 12.11 -1.84
C GLY A 17 43.43 12.38 -1.47
N THR A 18 43.19 13.20 -0.44
CA THR A 18 41.85 13.68 -0.04
C THR A 18 41.11 14.27 -1.25
N SER A 19 40.18 13.50 -1.81
CA SER A 19 39.27 13.94 -2.86
C SER A 19 37.84 13.75 -2.37
N LEU A 20 37.08 14.83 -2.39
CA LEU A 20 35.62 14.82 -2.25
C LEU A 20 35.08 13.96 -3.40
N VAL A 21 34.62 12.74 -3.10
CA VAL A 21 34.05 11.84 -4.11
C VAL A 21 32.64 12.32 -4.41
N PHE A 22 32.49 13.14 -5.45
CA PHE A 22 31.19 13.29 -6.10
C PHE A 22 30.89 11.98 -6.84
N THR A 23 29.99 11.17 -6.27
CA THR A 23 29.41 10.05 -7.00
C THR A 23 28.52 10.63 -8.09
N LEU A 24 29.06 10.80 -9.30
CA LEU A 24 28.26 11.04 -10.50
C LEU A 24 27.40 9.80 -10.73
N ARG A 25 26.17 9.78 -10.18
CA ARG A 25 25.14 8.88 -10.69
C ARG A 25 24.86 9.32 -12.12
N ALA A 26 25.36 8.56 -13.08
CA ALA A 26 24.95 8.70 -14.47
C ALA A 26 23.44 8.38 -14.52
N VAL A 27 22.61 9.42 -14.55
CA VAL A 27 21.19 9.27 -14.83
C VAL A 27 21.10 8.90 -16.31
N CYS A 28 20.80 7.63 -16.60
CA CYS A 28 20.54 7.22 -17.96
C CYS A 28 19.31 7.98 -18.45
N ALA A 29 19.36 8.51 -19.67
CA ALA A 29 18.18 9.10 -20.29
C ALA A 29 17.11 8.02 -20.45
N CYS A 30 15.86 8.36 -20.12
CA CYS A 30 14.74 7.46 -20.38
C CYS A 30 14.55 7.29 -21.90
N GLN A 31 13.97 6.17 -22.32
CA GLN A 31 13.60 5.92 -23.71
C GLN A 31 12.09 5.88 -23.87
N THR A 32 11.39 5.23 -22.93
CA THR A 32 9.94 5.08 -22.89
C THR A 32 9.36 5.42 -21.51
N ASP A 33 8.04 5.48 -21.38
CA ASP A 33 7.37 5.75 -20.10
C ASP A 33 7.56 4.61 -19.08
N GLU A 34 7.83 3.38 -19.53
CA GLU A 34 8.20 2.27 -18.66
C GLU A 34 9.51 2.55 -17.92
N ASP A 35 10.44 3.31 -18.51
CA ASP A 35 11.64 3.77 -17.79
C ASP A 35 11.28 4.77 -16.69
N CYS A 36 10.12 5.43 -16.79
CA CYS A 36 9.53 6.32 -15.78
C CYS A 36 8.49 5.63 -14.89
N SER A 37 8.53 4.30 -14.82
CA SER A 37 7.69 3.47 -13.96
C SER A 37 6.19 3.60 -14.21
N LEU A 38 5.79 4.16 -15.35
CA LEU A 38 4.41 4.60 -15.66
C LEU A 38 3.79 5.57 -14.64
N ASN A 39 4.57 6.07 -13.67
CA ASN A 39 4.23 7.17 -12.76
C ASN A 39 4.78 8.51 -13.27
N GLY A 40 5.07 8.57 -14.57
CA GLY A 40 5.65 9.70 -15.25
C GLY A 40 5.77 9.41 -16.74
N VAL A 41 6.14 10.44 -17.49
CA VAL A 41 6.34 10.36 -18.94
C VAL A 41 7.78 10.66 -19.32
N CYS A 42 8.28 9.95 -20.32
CA CYS A 42 9.63 10.17 -20.82
C CYS A 42 9.66 11.30 -21.86
N VAL A 43 10.20 12.46 -21.47
CA VAL A 43 10.15 13.68 -22.28
C VAL A 43 11.55 14.19 -22.65
N PRO A 44 11.72 14.93 -23.75
CA PRO A 44 12.97 15.62 -24.05
C PRO A 44 13.40 16.54 -22.91
N ASN A 45 14.67 16.47 -22.50
CA ASN A 45 15.21 17.31 -21.43
C ASN A 45 15.44 18.73 -21.96
N THR A 46 14.66 19.68 -21.46
CA THR A 46 14.78 21.11 -21.78
C THR A 46 15.78 21.86 -20.88
N GLY A 47 16.50 21.16 -19.99
CA GLY A 47 17.50 21.74 -19.10
C GLY A 47 18.75 22.25 -19.83
N PRO A 48 19.59 23.08 -19.17
CA PRO A 48 20.82 23.61 -19.76
C PRO A 48 21.76 22.47 -20.16
N GLN A 49 21.98 22.31 -21.47
CA GLN A 49 22.90 21.30 -21.99
C GLN A 49 24.35 21.69 -21.64
N PRO A 50 25.18 20.75 -21.16
CA PRO A 50 26.61 20.98 -21.02
C PRO A 50 27.21 21.35 -22.38
N LYS A 51 27.93 22.47 -22.46
CA LYS A 51 28.65 22.90 -23.67
C LYS A 51 29.61 21.80 -24.11
N GLY A 52 29.42 21.26 -25.30
CA GLY A 52 30.25 20.20 -25.89
C GLY A 52 29.65 18.79 -25.88
N SER A 53 28.39 18.63 -25.47
CA SER A 53 27.66 17.37 -25.67
C SER A 53 27.28 17.20 -27.15
N ASN A 54 27.61 16.05 -27.73
CA ASN A 54 27.13 15.66 -29.06
C ASN A 54 25.60 15.55 -29.04
N HIS A 55 24.96 15.95 -30.13
CA HIS A 55 23.51 16.10 -30.36
C HIS A 55 22.63 14.83 -30.18
N THR A 56 22.70 14.18 -29.03
CA THR A 56 21.62 13.31 -28.55
C THR A 56 20.75 14.14 -27.63
N GLU A 57 19.50 14.42 -28.02
CA GLU A 57 18.49 14.95 -27.11
C GLU A 57 18.39 14.01 -25.91
N LEU A 58 18.99 14.39 -24.79
CA LEU A 58 18.83 13.66 -23.54
C LEU A 58 17.36 13.74 -23.16
N LYS A 59 16.71 12.61 -22.90
CA LYS A 59 15.37 12.57 -22.33
C LYS A 59 15.44 12.39 -20.81
N ALA A 60 14.42 12.83 -20.10
CA ALA A 60 14.29 12.65 -18.66
C ALA A 60 12.84 12.32 -18.29
N CYS A 61 12.67 11.64 -17.16
CA CYS A 61 11.35 11.37 -16.63
C CYS A 61 10.75 12.64 -16.01
N GLN A 62 9.54 12.99 -16.46
CA GLN A 62 8.68 13.95 -15.80
C GLN A 62 7.65 13.19 -14.98
N CYS A 63 7.81 13.20 -13.66
CA CYS A 63 6.95 12.45 -12.75
C CYS A 63 5.57 13.09 -12.58
N ASP A 64 4.56 12.25 -12.41
CA ASP A 64 3.25 12.68 -11.96
C ASP A 64 3.30 13.22 -10.53
N PRO A 65 2.39 14.14 -10.16
CA PRO A 65 2.29 14.62 -8.78
C PRO A 65 2.21 13.48 -7.77
N GLY A 66 3.00 13.58 -6.71
CA GLY A 66 3.09 12.56 -5.65
C GLY A 66 4.16 11.49 -5.88
N TRP A 67 4.84 11.52 -7.04
CA TRP A 67 5.98 10.65 -7.34
C TRP A 67 7.26 11.46 -7.57
N THR A 68 8.38 10.86 -7.22
CA THR A 68 9.74 11.41 -7.30
C THR A 68 10.73 10.31 -7.65
N SER A 69 12.03 10.61 -7.63
CA SER A 69 13.17 9.87 -8.19
C SER A 69 13.41 10.12 -9.68
N ALA A 70 14.60 9.74 -10.16
CA ALA A 70 14.98 9.87 -11.56
C ALA A 70 14.09 9.06 -12.53
N ASP A 71 13.32 8.11 -11.99
CA ASP A 71 12.51 7.15 -12.72
C ASP A 71 11.05 7.09 -12.22
N CYS A 72 10.66 8.06 -11.38
CA CYS A 72 9.31 8.20 -10.80
C CYS A 72 8.81 6.99 -9.99
N GLY A 73 9.71 6.11 -9.55
CA GLY A 73 9.38 4.90 -8.80
C GLY A 73 9.20 5.11 -7.30
N LYS A 74 9.48 6.30 -6.76
CA LYS A 74 9.41 6.60 -5.32
C LYS A 74 8.28 7.57 -4.99
N LEU A 75 7.55 7.33 -3.91
CA LEU A 75 6.57 8.28 -3.40
C LEU A 75 7.25 9.55 -2.87
N ASP A 76 6.70 10.70 -3.19
CA ASP A 76 7.10 12.00 -2.63
C ASP A 76 6.44 12.18 -1.26
N LEU A 77 6.91 11.49 -0.22
CA LEU A 77 6.27 11.53 1.10
C LEU A 77 6.57 12.84 1.84
N ALA A 78 5.53 13.59 2.20
CA ALA A 78 5.64 14.77 3.05
C ALA A 78 5.70 14.37 4.55
N PRO A 79 6.15 15.27 5.45
CA PRO A 79 6.14 14.98 6.88
C PRO A 79 4.73 14.63 7.39
N ALA A 80 4.62 13.56 8.19
CA ALA A 80 3.36 13.14 8.80
C ALA A 80 3.02 14.00 10.02
N THR A 81 1.73 14.23 10.26
CA THR A 81 1.29 14.87 11.52
C THR A 81 1.42 13.86 12.67
N ARG A 82 2.13 14.24 13.73
CA ARG A 82 2.31 13.36 14.89
C ARG A 82 0.98 13.12 15.61
N PHE A 83 0.76 11.88 16.04
CA PHE A 83 -0.49 11.40 16.65
C PHE A 83 -1.74 11.47 15.75
N ALA A 84 -1.59 11.75 14.46
CA ALA A 84 -2.64 11.59 13.47
C ALA A 84 -2.86 10.10 13.11
N GLY A 85 -3.73 9.81 12.15
CA GLY A 85 -4.17 8.44 11.86
C GLY A 85 -4.99 7.84 13.01
N TYR A 86 -4.77 6.57 13.33
CA TYR A 86 -5.44 5.87 14.43
C TYR A 86 -4.43 5.27 15.40
N ASN A 87 -4.14 5.99 16.48
CA ASN A 87 -3.21 5.58 17.53
C ASN A 87 -3.86 5.60 18.92
N HIS A 88 -4.49 4.47 19.27
CA HIS A 88 -5.17 4.26 20.56
C HIS A 88 -4.49 3.16 21.39
N THR A 89 -3.16 3.09 21.30
CA THR A 89 -2.34 2.01 21.91
C THR A 89 -2.22 2.07 23.43
N ASN A 90 -2.65 3.18 24.05
CA ASN A 90 -2.63 3.39 25.50
C ASN A 90 -3.97 3.08 26.19
N VAL A 91 -5.01 2.68 25.44
CA VAL A 91 -6.29 2.28 26.01
C VAL A 91 -6.11 1.06 26.92
N THR A 92 -6.78 1.04 28.06
CA THR A 92 -6.80 -0.10 28.98
C THR A 92 -8.24 -0.46 29.31
N ASP A 93 -8.50 -1.76 29.46
CA ASP A 93 -9.81 -2.28 29.85
C ASP A 93 -9.60 -3.52 30.74
N PRO A 94 -10.35 -3.69 31.84
CA PRO A 94 -10.22 -4.87 32.70
C PRO A 94 -10.46 -6.22 32.01
N SER A 95 -11.18 -6.22 30.88
CA SER A 95 -11.40 -7.42 30.06
C SER A 95 -10.21 -7.80 29.18
N TYR A 96 -9.18 -6.94 29.09
CA TYR A 96 -8.05 -7.20 28.20
C TYR A 96 -7.13 -8.29 28.76
N PHE A 97 -6.71 -9.18 27.86
CA PHE A 97 -5.67 -10.18 28.13
C PHE A 97 -4.26 -9.58 28.01
N GLY A 98 -4.10 -8.50 27.24
CA GLY A 98 -2.82 -7.85 26.99
C GLY A 98 -2.85 -6.34 27.24
N ASN A 99 -1.69 -5.69 27.12
CA ASN A 99 -1.46 -4.27 27.43
C ASN A 99 -1.12 -3.43 26.18
N ASN A 100 -1.56 -3.86 25.00
CA ASN A 100 -1.29 -3.17 23.73
C ASN A 100 -2.40 -2.19 23.32
N GLY A 101 -3.37 -1.95 24.22
CA GLY A 101 -4.55 -1.13 23.97
C GLY A 101 -5.28 -1.48 22.68
N ASN A 102 -5.81 -0.46 22.02
CA ASN A 102 -6.51 -0.61 20.74
C ASN A 102 -5.52 -0.53 19.59
N SER A 103 -4.47 -1.38 19.65
CA SER A 103 -3.52 -1.52 18.56
C SER A 103 -4.24 -1.84 17.25
N SER A 104 -3.73 -1.28 16.15
CA SER A 104 -4.32 -1.44 14.82
C SER A 104 -3.24 -1.72 13.76
N TRP A 105 -3.65 -2.27 12.61
CA TRP A 105 -2.73 -2.65 11.54
C TRP A 105 -3.28 -2.43 10.13
N GLY A 106 -2.72 -1.41 9.47
CA GLY A 106 -3.14 -1.00 8.14
C GLY A 106 -4.56 -0.45 8.13
N GLY A 107 -4.99 0.07 7.00
CA GLY A 107 -6.33 0.57 6.83
C GLY A 107 -6.52 1.29 5.51
N GLN A 108 -7.73 1.75 5.27
CA GLN A 108 -8.08 2.51 4.09
C GLN A 108 -8.93 3.71 4.46
N ILE A 109 -8.54 4.88 3.94
CA ILE A 109 -9.34 6.10 4.03
C ILE A 109 -10.41 6.06 2.95
N LEU A 110 -11.63 6.44 3.32
CA LEU A 110 -12.75 6.67 2.41
C LEU A 110 -13.36 8.02 2.80
N GLN A 111 -13.60 8.88 1.82
CA GLN A 111 -14.38 10.10 2.07
C GLN A 111 -15.87 9.72 2.13
N ASP A 112 -16.60 10.34 3.05
CA ASP A 112 -18.04 10.15 3.11
C ASP A 112 -18.69 10.72 1.84
N PRO A 113 -19.54 9.95 1.14
CA PRO A 113 -20.17 10.40 -0.11
C PRO A 113 -21.15 11.56 0.08
N ASP A 114 -21.73 11.70 1.28
CA ASP A 114 -22.75 12.70 1.61
C ASP A 114 -22.18 13.87 2.42
N ASN A 115 -20.92 13.78 2.85
CA ASN A 115 -20.24 14.80 3.65
C ASN A 115 -18.75 14.89 3.32
N GLU A 116 -18.39 15.84 2.45
CA GLU A 116 -17.00 16.08 2.05
C GLU A 116 -16.05 16.41 3.22
N LYS A 117 -16.58 16.77 4.40
CA LYS A 117 -15.79 17.05 5.61
C LYS A 117 -15.67 15.87 6.58
N LEU A 118 -16.18 14.70 6.20
CA LEU A 118 -16.10 13.48 6.99
C LEU A 118 -15.26 12.44 6.26
N PHE A 119 -14.23 11.95 6.94
CA PHE A 119 -13.41 10.85 6.46
C PHE A 119 -13.58 9.64 7.36
N HIS A 120 -13.74 8.49 6.72
CA HIS A 120 -13.78 7.19 7.36
C HIS A 120 -12.44 6.50 7.21
N LEU A 121 -12.05 5.77 8.24
CA LEU A 121 -10.89 4.88 8.21
C LEU A 121 -11.34 3.48 8.63
N PHE A 122 -11.29 2.54 7.69
CA PHE A 122 -11.53 1.13 7.97
C PHE A 122 -10.20 0.45 8.26
N ILE A 123 -10.05 -0.11 9.45
CA ILE A 123 -8.79 -0.64 9.97
C ILE A 123 -8.98 -2.01 10.59
N SER A 124 -7.91 -2.81 10.61
CA SER A 124 -7.84 -3.98 11.48
C SER A 124 -7.50 -3.52 12.90
N GLN A 125 -8.38 -3.75 13.86
CA GLN A 125 -8.09 -3.60 15.29
C GLN A 125 -7.92 -4.98 15.93
N PHE A 126 -7.13 -5.06 16.99
CA PHE A 126 -6.93 -6.30 17.75
C PHE A 126 -7.73 -6.31 19.04
N SER A 127 -8.55 -7.33 19.25
CA SER A 127 -9.37 -7.49 20.44
C SER A 127 -8.52 -7.75 21.70
N TYR A 128 -9.10 -7.43 22.86
CA TYR A 128 -8.57 -7.79 24.19
C TYR A 128 -7.13 -7.32 24.48
N GLY A 129 -6.68 -6.23 23.86
CA GLY A 129 -5.34 -5.68 24.10
C GLY A 129 -4.18 -6.54 23.58
N CYS A 130 -4.43 -7.48 22.67
CA CYS A 130 -3.43 -8.47 22.25
C CYS A 130 -2.38 -7.97 21.25
N GLY A 131 -2.72 -6.95 20.46
CA GLY A 131 -1.80 -6.38 19.47
C GLY A 131 -1.44 -7.34 18.32
N LEU A 132 -0.46 -6.92 17.51
CA LEU A 132 -0.15 -7.50 16.20
C LEU A 132 0.33 -8.94 16.25
N SER A 133 1.09 -9.34 17.28
CA SER A 133 1.61 -10.72 17.38
C SER A 133 0.50 -11.76 17.59
N GLY A 134 -0.69 -11.33 18.02
CA GLY A 134 -1.89 -12.14 18.18
C GLY A 134 -2.92 -11.99 17.07
N TRP A 135 -2.58 -11.37 15.93
CA TRP A 135 -3.58 -10.92 14.94
C TRP A 135 -4.60 -11.98 14.49
N ARG A 136 -4.26 -13.28 14.45
CA ARG A 136 -5.21 -14.37 14.18
C ARG A 136 -5.50 -15.15 15.46
N PRO A 137 -6.72 -15.19 16.02
CA PRO A 137 -7.98 -14.65 15.48
C PRO A 137 -8.28 -13.19 15.82
N HIS A 138 -7.48 -12.51 16.64
CA HIS A 138 -7.92 -11.32 17.36
C HIS A 138 -8.26 -10.10 16.48
N SER A 139 -7.95 -10.13 15.19
CA SER A 139 -8.30 -9.06 14.27
C SER A 139 -9.80 -9.00 14.01
N PHE A 140 -10.34 -7.80 14.08
CA PHE A 140 -11.66 -7.47 13.59
C PHE A 140 -11.60 -6.11 12.89
N ILE A 141 -12.62 -5.80 12.08
CA ILE A 141 -12.68 -4.55 11.34
C ILE A 141 -13.50 -3.55 12.13
N ILE A 142 -12.96 -2.35 12.30
CA ILE A 142 -13.71 -1.18 12.76
C ILE A 142 -13.71 -0.09 11.70
N ARG A 143 -14.73 0.77 11.77
CA ARG A 143 -14.78 2.06 11.11
C ARG A 143 -14.50 3.14 12.15
N ALA A 144 -13.57 4.01 11.82
CA ALA A 144 -13.24 5.21 12.60
C ALA A 144 -13.51 6.46 11.75
N GLU A 145 -13.76 7.60 12.40
CA GLU A 145 -14.13 8.85 11.74
C GLU A 145 -13.14 9.97 12.06
N SER A 146 -12.89 10.85 11.10
CA SER A 146 -12.23 12.13 11.31
C SER A 146 -13.05 13.27 10.72
N HIS A 147 -13.23 14.31 11.54
CA HIS A 147 -13.85 15.58 11.17
C HIS A 147 -12.83 16.72 11.06
N THR A 148 -11.53 16.41 11.16
CA THR A 148 -10.43 17.38 11.09
C THR A 148 -9.58 17.22 9.83
N GLY A 149 -10.01 16.33 8.93
CA GLY A 149 -9.38 16.08 7.65
C GLY A 149 -8.89 14.64 7.49
N PRO A 150 -8.44 14.26 6.29
CA PRO A 150 -8.04 12.89 5.94
C PRO A 150 -6.83 12.39 6.71
N GLN A 151 -5.98 13.28 7.25
CA GLN A 151 -4.86 12.88 8.11
C GLN A 151 -5.33 12.34 9.47
N GLY A 152 -6.51 12.73 9.94
CA GLY A 152 -6.97 12.44 11.28
C GLY A 152 -6.71 13.59 12.27
N PRO A 153 -6.70 13.31 13.59
CA PRO A 153 -6.85 11.98 14.20
C PRO A 153 -8.21 11.34 13.90
N TYR A 154 -8.23 10.01 13.87
CA TYR A 154 -9.44 9.21 13.72
C TYR A 154 -9.90 8.66 15.08
N HIS A 155 -11.20 8.69 15.29
CA HIS A 155 -11.87 8.20 16.51
C HIS A 155 -12.78 7.02 16.17
N TYR A 156 -12.83 6.03 17.05
CA TYR A 156 -13.71 4.86 16.87
C TYR A 156 -15.16 5.31 16.65
N ALA A 157 -15.83 4.75 15.65
CA ALA A 157 -17.25 5.00 15.37
C ALA A 157 -18.08 3.71 15.42
N GLN A 158 -17.57 2.61 14.86
CA GLN A 158 -18.34 1.38 14.73
C GLN A 158 -17.45 0.13 14.65
N THR A 159 -17.84 -0.93 15.35
CA THR A 159 -17.38 -2.29 15.06
C THR A 159 -18.14 -2.82 13.85
N VAL A 160 -17.41 -3.11 12.77
CA VAL A 160 -17.98 -3.56 11.49
C VAL A 160 -18.12 -5.08 11.48
N THR A 161 -17.18 -5.79 12.09
CA THR A 161 -17.19 -7.26 12.11
C THR A 161 -16.84 -7.81 13.49
N GLN A 162 -17.22 -9.05 13.73
CA GLN A 162 -16.62 -9.84 14.80
C GLN A 162 -15.24 -10.37 14.37
N PRO A 163 -14.39 -10.81 15.32
CA PRO A 163 -13.21 -11.60 15.01
C PRO A 163 -13.62 -12.94 14.34
N PHE A 164 -12.95 -13.41 13.29
CA PHE A 164 -11.70 -12.93 12.73
C PHE A 164 -11.92 -12.29 11.35
N ARG A 165 -11.53 -11.03 11.19
CA ARG A 165 -11.43 -10.33 9.91
C ARG A 165 -10.22 -9.40 9.92
N HIS A 166 -9.44 -9.41 8.84
CA HIS A 166 -8.17 -8.69 8.81
C HIS A 166 -7.86 -8.12 7.43
N ASN A 167 -7.02 -7.08 7.39
CA ASN A 167 -6.60 -6.38 6.16
C ASN A 167 -7.79 -5.90 5.29
N PRO A 168 -8.72 -5.09 5.84
CA PRO A 168 -9.90 -4.66 5.09
C PRO A 168 -9.52 -3.84 3.86
N CYS A 169 -10.10 -4.14 2.71
CA CYS A 169 -10.07 -3.32 1.51
C CYS A 169 -11.48 -3.06 1.03
N ILE A 170 -11.85 -1.78 0.91
CA ILE A 170 -13.19 -1.34 0.53
C ILE A 170 -13.10 -0.70 -0.85
N VAL A 171 -13.96 -1.11 -1.77
CA VAL A 171 -14.14 -0.46 -3.07
C VAL A 171 -15.62 -0.20 -3.31
N TYR A 172 -15.96 0.90 -3.96
CA TYR A 172 -17.31 1.10 -4.47
C TYR A 172 -17.42 0.41 -5.82
N SER A 173 -18.45 -0.41 -6.02
CA SER A 173 -18.80 -1.01 -7.31
C SER A 173 -19.88 -0.17 -7.98
N PRO A 174 -19.55 0.62 -9.04
CA PRO A 174 -20.56 1.43 -9.71
C PRO A 174 -21.63 0.59 -10.40
N ALA A 175 -21.28 -0.59 -10.92
CA ALA A 175 -22.22 -1.48 -11.61
C ALA A 175 -23.28 -2.09 -10.69
N GLU A 176 -22.94 -2.31 -9.42
CA GLU A 176 -23.83 -2.93 -8.42
C GLU A 176 -24.34 -1.91 -7.39
N GLU A 177 -23.92 -0.65 -7.50
CA GLU A 177 -24.23 0.47 -6.57
C GLU A 177 -23.97 0.13 -5.09
N LYS A 178 -22.85 -0.54 -4.81
CA LYS A 178 -22.52 -1.07 -3.48
C LYS A 178 -21.09 -0.82 -3.08
N TYR A 179 -20.86 -0.61 -1.79
CA TYR A 179 -19.55 -0.78 -1.18
C TYR A 179 -19.27 -2.26 -0.96
N LEU A 180 -18.10 -2.72 -1.40
CA LEU A 180 -17.62 -4.08 -1.25
C LEU A 180 -16.45 -4.09 -0.28
N LEU A 181 -16.55 -4.87 0.79
CA LEU A 181 -15.53 -5.04 1.82
C LEU A 181 -14.88 -6.42 1.68
N TYR A 182 -13.64 -6.43 1.19
CA TYR A 182 -12.80 -7.62 1.12
C TYR A 182 -11.91 -7.69 2.37
N SER A 183 -11.72 -8.89 2.89
CA SER A 183 -10.86 -9.11 4.04
C SER A 183 -10.31 -10.54 4.09
N ILE A 184 -9.25 -10.71 4.86
CA ILE A 184 -8.75 -12.04 5.24
C ILE A 184 -9.67 -12.60 6.33
N GLY A 185 -10.01 -13.87 6.21
CA GLY A 185 -10.55 -14.66 7.30
C GLY A 185 -12.05 -14.91 7.26
N VAL A 186 -12.46 -15.76 8.20
CA VAL A 186 -13.83 -16.19 8.50
C VAL A 186 -14.04 -16.14 10.00
N ASP A 187 -15.28 -16.40 10.43
CA ASP A 187 -15.65 -16.33 11.83
C ASP A 187 -14.79 -17.26 12.69
N ALA A 188 -14.35 -16.72 13.83
CA ALA A 188 -13.48 -17.38 14.78
C ALA A 188 -14.27 -17.82 16.00
N PRO A 189 -13.83 -18.89 16.70
CA PRO A 189 -14.19 -19.05 18.10
C PRO A 189 -13.69 -17.88 18.94
N GLU A 190 -14.43 -17.58 20.01
CA GLU A 190 -14.07 -16.51 20.95
C GLU A 190 -12.68 -16.78 21.57
N PRO A 191 -11.72 -15.84 21.45
CA PRO A 191 -10.39 -16.04 22.02
C PRO A 191 -10.41 -15.92 23.56
N THR A 192 -9.62 -16.75 24.24
CA THR A 192 -9.54 -16.79 25.72
C THR A 192 -8.22 -16.27 26.30
N LYS A 193 -7.24 -15.98 25.44
CA LYS A 193 -5.93 -15.42 25.78
C LYS A 193 -5.31 -14.81 24.54
N CYS A 194 -4.32 -13.94 24.71
CA CYS A 194 -3.52 -13.48 23.58
C CYS A 194 -2.66 -14.62 23.01
N GLY A 195 -2.70 -14.77 21.69
CA GLY A 195 -1.81 -15.65 20.95
C GLY A 195 -2.27 -15.82 19.51
N SER A 196 -1.31 -15.95 18.58
CA SER A 196 -1.65 -16.18 17.17
C SER A 196 -1.78 -17.66 16.83
N ILE A 197 -2.74 -17.97 15.97
CA ILE A 197 -2.92 -19.29 15.36
C ILE A 197 -2.13 -19.33 14.05
N SER A 198 -1.24 -20.31 13.92
CA SER A 198 -0.45 -20.54 12.70
C SER A 198 -1.34 -20.73 11.46
N TYR A 199 -0.88 -20.25 10.31
CA TYR A 199 -1.58 -20.43 9.02
C TYR A 199 -1.66 -21.91 8.61
N THR A 200 -0.76 -22.75 9.10
CA THR A 200 -0.81 -24.20 8.89
C THR A 200 -1.98 -24.87 9.62
N LYS A 201 -2.47 -24.27 10.71
CA LYS A 201 -3.64 -24.76 11.45
C LYS A 201 -4.93 -24.11 10.98
N TRP A 202 -4.83 -22.85 10.55
CA TRP A 202 -5.96 -22.08 10.05
C TRP A 202 -5.53 -21.29 8.81
N PRO A 203 -5.66 -21.90 7.61
CA PRO A 203 -5.22 -21.30 6.36
C PRO A 203 -5.86 -19.94 6.11
N ASN A 204 -5.11 -19.07 5.43
CA ASN A 204 -5.69 -17.84 4.93
C ASN A 204 -6.76 -18.13 3.88
N ASN A 205 -7.77 -17.27 3.88
CA ASN A 205 -8.81 -17.20 2.88
C ASN A 205 -9.18 -15.72 2.73
N ILE A 206 -9.86 -15.41 1.63
CA ILE A 206 -10.41 -14.09 1.37
C ILE A 206 -11.93 -14.21 1.35
N SER A 207 -12.57 -13.32 2.09
CA SER A 207 -14.02 -13.19 2.16
C SER A 207 -14.46 -11.78 1.75
N VAL A 208 -15.65 -11.66 1.18
CA VAL A 208 -16.25 -10.39 0.76
C VAL A 208 -17.61 -10.20 1.45
N SER A 209 -17.93 -8.95 1.78
CA SER A 209 -19.26 -8.50 2.22
C SER A 209 -19.65 -7.25 1.44
N ALA A 210 -20.93 -6.94 1.33
CA ALA A 210 -21.44 -5.78 0.62
C ALA A 210 -22.40 -4.94 1.47
N ALA A 211 -22.42 -3.62 1.24
CA ALA A 211 -23.35 -2.69 1.85
C ALA A 211 -23.73 -1.56 0.89
N ASP A 212 -24.91 -0.98 1.06
CA ASP A 212 -25.34 0.18 0.25
C ASP A 212 -24.69 1.50 0.75
N SER A 213 -24.11 1.50 1.96
CA SER A 213 -23.41 2.64 2.53
C SER A 213 -22.18 2.24 3.34
N LEU A 214 -21.29 3.19 3.62
CA LEU A 214 -20.14 3.00 4.53
C LEU A 214 -20.57 2.66 5.98
N TYR A 215 -21.83 2.91 6.34
CA TYR A 215 -22.37 2.65 7.67
C TYR A 215 -22.93 1.22 7.82
N GLY A 216 -23.05 0.49 6.71
CA GLY A 216 -23.77 -0.78 6.65
C GLY A 216 -25.30 -0.59 6.52
N PRO A 217 -26.11 -1.58 6.93
CA PRO A 217 -25.66 -2.89 7.41
C PRO A 217 -24.88 -3.63 6.32
N TRP A 218 -23.81 -4.30 6.73
CA TRP A 218 -23.01 -5.16 5.86
C TRP A 218 -23.67 -6.52 5.74
N SER A 219 -23.68 -7.11 4.54
CA SER A 219 -24.14 -8.48 4.34
C SER A 219 -23.26 -9.47 5.10
N ASP A 220 -23.74 -10.69 5.26
CA ASP A 220 -22.87 -11.78 5.69
C ASP A 220 -21.66 -11.89 4.75
N PHE A 221 -20.53 -12.32 5.32
CA PHE A 221 -19.31 -12.51 4.54
C PHE A 221 -19.36 -13.83 3.79
N GLU A 222 -19.06 -13.78 2.50
CA GLU A 222 -18.91 -14.93 1.62
C GLU A 222 -17.43 -15.19 1.39
N MET A 223 -16.96 -16.42 1.66
CA MET A 223 -15.60 -16.82 1.31
C MET A 223 -15.50 -17.02 -0.21
N ILE A 224 -14.64 -16.25 -0.86
CA ILE A 224 -14.49 -16.23 -2.33
C ILE A 224 -13.18 -16.86 -2.81
N LEU A 225 -12.17 -16.99 -1.94
CA LEU A 225 -10.90 -17.58 -2.32
C LEU A 225 -10.21 -18.26 -1.13
N SER A 226 -9.74 -19.50 -1.33
CA SER A 226 -9.03 -20.29 -0.33
C SER A 226 -8.02 -21.24 -1.01
N SER A 227 -6.93 -20.67 -1.53
CA SER A 227 -5.82 -21.37 -2.16
C SER A 227 -4.52 -21.26 -1.36
N VAL A 228 -3.71 -22.32 -1.42
CA VAL A 228 -2.34 -22.34 -0.88
C VAL A 228 -1.37 -21.66 -1.85
N GLU A 229 -1.51 -21.90 -3.15
CA GLU A 229 -0.70 -21.29 -4.21
C GLU A 229 -1.58 -20.84 -5.38
N PRO A 230 -1.49 -19.56 -5.80
CA PRO A 230 -0.94 -18.45 -5.01
C PRO A 230 -1.71 -18.32 -3.69
N HIS A 231 -1.07 -17.77 -2.66
CA HIS A 231 -1.63 -17.76 -1.31
C HIS A 231 -2.81 -16.76 -1.19
N SER A 232 -3.98 -17.25 -0.79
CA SER A 232 -5.21 -16.46 -0.69
C SER A 232 -5.23 -15.55 0.55
N THR A 233 -4.48 -14.45 0.51
CA THR A 233 -4.45 -13.44 1.57
C THR A 233 -4.14 -12.06 1.00
N ASN A 234 -4.30 -11.05 1.86
CA ASN A 234 -4.02 -9.64 1.55
C ASN A 234 -4.79 -9.14 0.32
N PRO A 235 -6.14 -9.13 0.39
CA PRO A 235 -6.97 -8.82 -0.76
C PRO A 235 -6.79 -7.36 -1.23
N ALA A 236 -6.57 -7.21 -2.52
CA ALA A 236 -6.47 -5.93 -3.22
C ALA A 236 -7.47 -5.88 -4.39
N PRO A 237 -8.78 -5.74 -4.12
CA PRO A 237 -9.80 -5.65 -5.15
C PRO A 237 -9.71 -4.34 -5.95
N TRP A 238 -10.11 -4.38 -7.22
CA TRP A 238 -10.33 -3.17 -8.02
C TRP A 238 -11.47 -3.39 -9.04
N PRO A 239 -12.54 -2.58 -9.04
CA PRO A 239 -13.60 -2.65 -10.04
C PRO A 239 -13.06 -2.37 -11.45
N LEU A 240 -13.40 -3.22 -12.42
CA LEU A 240 -12.96 -3.04 -13.82
C LEU A 240 -13.85 -2.08 -14.63
N TRP A 241 -14.93 -1.61 -14.00
CA TRP A 241 -15.87 -0.63 -14.55
C TRP A 241 -15.17 0.61 -15.12
N THR A 242 -15.70 1.10 -16.24
CA THR A 242 -15.44 2.43 -16.82
C THR A 242 -16.76 3.02 -17.32
N PRO A 243 -16.82 4.34 -17.60
CA PRO A 243 -17.98 4.92 -18.27
C PRO A 243 -18.31 4.26 -19.62
N ASP A 244 -17.29 3.79 -20.35
CA ASP A 244 -17.42 3.13 -21.66
C ASP A 244 -17.73 1.62 -21.56
N ASP A 245 -17.33 0.96 -20.46
CA ASP A 245 -17.59 -0.46 -20.16
C ASP A 245 -18.12 -0.60 -18.74
N GLN A 246 -19.44 -0.57 -18.61
CA GLN A 246 -20.15 -0.61 -17.34
C GLN A 246 -20.24 -2.03 -16.74
N THR A 247 -19.16 -2.79 -16.81
CA THR A 247 -19.09 -4.16 -16.33
C THR A 247 -19.13 -4.26 -14.80
N SER A 248 -19.75 -5.33 -14.28
CA SER A 248 -19.64 -5.75 -12.86
C SER A 248 -18.33 -6.48 -12.53
N LYS A 249 -17.44 -6.67 -13.53
CA LYS A 249 -16.18 -7.39 -13.33
C LYS A 249 -15.32 -6.70 -12.28
N ILE A 250 -14.62 -7.53 -11.51
CA ILE A 250 -13.67 -7.10 -10.50
C ILE A 250 -12.39 -7.90 -10.65
N MET A 251 -11.26 -7.20 -10.59
CA MET A 251 -9.98 -7.86 -10.35
C MET A 251 -9.75 -8.00 -8.86
N LEU A 252 -9.03 -9.05 -8.45
CA LEU A 252 -8.55 -9.25 -7.08
C LEU A 252 -7.07 -9.62 -7.10
N GLY A 253 -6.24 -8.72 -6.56
CA GLY A 253 -4.85 -8.97 -6.28
C GLY A 253 -4.69 -9.69 -4.94
N VAL A 254 -3.73 -10.61 -4.84
CA VAL A 254 -3.44 -11.37 -3.62
C VAL A 254 -1.92 -11.42 -3.35
N GLU A 255 -1.52 -11.98 -2.20
CA GLU A 255 -0.10 -12.19 -1.84
C GLU A 255 0.71 -12.81 -2.99
N GLY A 256 1.95 -12.34 -3.16
CA GLY A 256 2.78 -12.70 -4.31
C GLY A 256 2.35 -12.02 -5.61
N ASN A 257 1.46 -11.01 -5.55
CA ASN A 257 1.03 -10.19 -6.68
C ASN A 257 0.33 -10.97 -7.81
N ALA A 258 -0.27 -12.12 -7.48
CA ALA A 258 -1.12 -12.83 -8.41
C ALA A 258 -2.44 -12.06 -8.61
N VAL A 259 -2.99 -12.13 -9.83
CA VAL A 259 -4.21 -11.41 -10.21
C VAL A 259 -5.29 -12.40 -10.60
N TYR A 260 -6.43 -12.28 -9.94
CA TYR A 260 -7.66 -12.97 -10.28
C TYR A 260 -8.68 -12.01 -10.88
N VAL A 261 -9.62 -12.52 -11.67
CA VAL A 261 -10.78 -11.77 -12.17
C VAL A 261 -12.05 -12.59 -12.00
N ALA A 262 -13.12 -11.92 -11.60
CA ALA A 262 -14.46 -12.48 -11.53
C ALA A 262 -15.45 -11.61 -12.31
N ASP A 263 -16.54 -12.20 -12.81
CA ASP A 263 -17.58 -11.46 -13.55
C ASP A 263 -18.44 -10.58 -12.63
N LYS A 264 -18.52 -10.95 -11.35
CA LYS A 264 -19.11 -10.21 -10.22
C LYS A 264 -18.29 -10.45 -8.96
N TYR A 265 -18.46 -9.58 -7.96
CA TYR A 265 -17.73 -9.66 -6.69
C TYR A 265 -17.96 -10.95 -5.89
N ASN A 266 -19.11 -11.59 -6.06
CA ASN A 266 -19.52 -12.82 -5.40
C ASN A 266 -19.62 -14.01 -6.38
N SER A 267 -18.80 -14.00 -7.43
CA SER A 267 -18.70 -15.08 -8.41
C SER A 267 -17.31 -15.73 -8.39
N ASP A 268 -17.13 -16.77 -9.18
CA ASP A 268 -15.87 -17.50 -9.24
C ASP A 268 -14.71 -16.62 -9.76
N TYR A 269 -13.64 -16.58 -8.97
CA TYR A 269 -12.41 -15.87 -9.29
C TYR A 269 -11.47 -16.76 -10.11
N ARG A 270 -11.17 -16.36 -11.35
CA ARG A 270 -10.20 -17.05 -12.21
C ARG A 270 -8.83 -16.38 -12.13
N LEU A 271 -7.77 -17.17 -11.95
CA LEU A 271 -6.39 -16.68 -12.01
C LEU A 271 -6.06 -16.28 -13.46
N ILE A 272 -5.60 -15.05 -13.67
CA ILE A 272 -5.18 -14.55 -14.99
C ILE A 272 -3.70 -14.19 -15.06
N HIS A 273 -3.06 -13.95 -13.92
CA HIS A 273 -1.64 -13.58 -13.89
C HIS A 273 -0.96 -14.07 -12.61
N THR A 274 0.27 -14.55 -12.79
CA THR A 274 1.26 -14.73 -11.72
C THR A 274 2.56 -14.07 -12.16
N PRO A 275 3.30 -13.39 -11.26
CA PRO A 275 4.54 -12.74 -11.65
C PRO A 275 5.56 -13.69 -12.28
N THR A 276 6.39 -13.13 -13.16
CA THR A 276 7.46 -13.86 -13.86
C THR A 276 8.77 -13.89 -13.06
N TRP A 277 8.88 -13.10 -12.00
CA TRP A 277 10.01 -13.08 -11.08
C TRP A 277 9.79 -13.99 -9.88
N ASN A 278 10.85 -14.26 -9.12
CA ASN A 278 10.79 -15.12 -7.96
C ASN A 278 9.99 -14.44 -6.81
N THR A 279 8.87 -15.01 -6.41
CA THR A 279 8.06 -14.50 -5.29
C THR A 279 8.26 -15.29 -3.99
N THR A 280 9.15 -16.29 -3.98
CA THR A 280 9.37 -17.13 -2.79
C THR A 280 9.91 -16.31 -1.62
N ARG A 281 9.58 -16.73 -0.39
CA ARG A 281 10.12 -16.12 0.83
C ARG A 281 11.64 -16.03 0.77
N TYR A 282 12.17 -14.93 1.31
CA TYR A 282 13.59 -14.57 1.32
C TYR A 282 14.24 -14.37 -0.07
N SER A 283 13.46 -14.30 -1.15
CA SER A 283 13.98 -13.82 -2.44
C SER A 283 14.08 -12.28 -2.44
N PRO A 284 14.99 -11.68 -3.24
CA PRO A 284 15.10 -10.22 -3.35
C PRO A 284 13.81 -9.53 -3.83
N THR A 285 12.88 -10.26 -4.42
CA THR A 285 11.59 -9.78 -4.93
C THR A 285 10.41 -10.27 -4.08
N TRP A 286 10.68 -10.78 -2.87
CA TRP A 286 9.65 -11.21 -1.93
C TRP A 286 8.85 -10.01 -1.41
N THR A 287 7.54 -10.03 -1.69
CA THR A 287 6.61 -8.95 -1.36
C THR A 287 5.31 -9.51 -0.80
N GLU A 288 4.62 -8.69 -0.02
CA GLU A 288 3.30 -8.97 0.54
C GLU A 288 2.44 -7.70 0.55
N ASP A 289 1.21 -7.82 1.04
CA ASP A 289 0.27 -6.70 1.19
C ASP A 289 0.13 -5.81 -0.05
N PRO A 290 -0.29 -6.37 -1.22
CA PRO A 290 -0.44 -5.55 -2.40
C PRO A 290 -1.58 -4.54 -2.26
N PHE A 291 -1.42 -3.42 -2.95
CA PHE A 291 -2.46 -2.45 -3.23
C PHE A 291 -2.42 -2.14 -4.73
N PHE A 292 -3.48 -2.55 -5.43
CA PHE A 292 -3.63 -2.37 -6.88
C PHE A 292 -4.43 -1.12 -7.19
N TRP A 293 -4.06 -0.41 -8.26
CA TRP A 293 -4.90 0.63 -8.85
C TRP A 293 -4.64 0.75 -10.36
N ARG A 294 -5.60 1.39 -11.04
CA ARG A 294 -5.47 1.82 -12.44
C ARG A 294 -5.34 3.35 -12.48
N ASP A 295 -4.29 3.88 -13.08
CA ASP A 295 -4.06 5.32 -13.20
C ASP A 295 -4.99 5.98 -14.24
N LYS A 296 -4.95 7.31 -14.31
CA LYS A 296 -5.74 8.11 -15.26
C LYS A 296 -5.42 7.83 -16.75
N ARG A 297 -4.29 7.19 -17.04
CA ARG A 297 -3.86 6.79 -18.40
C ARG A 297 -4.19 5.32 -18.70
N GLY A 298 -4.83 4.62 -17.78
CA GLY A 298 -5.19 3.20 -17.92
C GLY A 298 -4.08 2.21 -17.59
N ASN A 299 -2.94 2.68 -17.08
CA ASN A 299 -1.87 1.79 -16.62
C ASN A 299 -2.20 1.20 -15.24
N TRP A 300 -1.72 -0.01 -15.01
CA TRP A 300 -1.88 -0.72 -13.75
C TRP A 300 -0.64 -0.59 -12.89
N HIS A 301 -0.85 -0.50 -11.59
CA HIS A 301 0.21 -0.38 -10.61
C HIS A 301 -0.06 -1.23 -9.38
N ILE A 302 1.02 -1.59 -8.69
CA ILE A 302 1.01 -2.27 -7.41
C ILE A 302 1.95 -1.53 -6.47
N LEU A 303 1.50 -1.27 -5.26
CA LEU A 303 2.32 -0.84 -4.12
C LEU A 303 2.28 -1.95 -3.08
N THR A 304 3.43 -2.41 -2.61
CA THR A 304 3.53 -3.59 -1.73
C THR A 304 4.40 -3.31 -0.52
N HIS A 305 4.24 -4.11 0.55
CA HIS A 305 5.31 -4.31 1.50
C HIS A 305 6.41 -5.19 0.87
N TRP A 306 7.66 -4.73 0.89
CA TRP A 306 8.83 -5.37 0.31
C TRP A 306 9.78 -5.86 1.39
N MET A 307 10.02 -7.17 1.43
CA MET A 307 10.78 -7.84 2.48
C MET A 307 12.30 -7.81 2.26
N ILE A 308 12.81 -6.83 1.51
CA ILE A 308 14.21 -6.80 1.05
C ILE A 308 15.21 -6.80 2.20
N ASP A 309 14.90 -6.15 3.31
CA ASP A 309 15.86 -6.07 4.41
C ASP A 309 16.05 -7.41 5.13
N LEU A 310 15.02 -8.27 5.13
CA LEU A 310 15.21 -9.64 5.64
C LEU A 310 16.23 -10.41 4.80
N VAL A 311 16.35 -10.06 3.51
CA VAL A 311 17.24 -10.70 2.54
C VAL A 311 18.63 -10.08 2.58
N GLU A 312 18.73 -8.75 2.63
CA GLU A 312 19.99 -8.02 2.51
C GLU A 312 20.65 -7.67 3.86
N HIS A 313 19.93 -7.77 4.98
CA HIS A 313 20.40 -7.38 6.31
C HIS A 313 20.20 -8.47 7.37
N ASP A 314 20.54 -9.73 7.04
CA ASP A 314 20.57 -10.85 7.99
C ASP A 314 19.28 -11.03 8.83
N GLY A 315 18.12 -10.89 8.18
CA GLY A 315 16.81 -11.04 8.85
C GLY A 315 16.35 -9.82 9.63
N GLN A 316 16.98 -8.65 9.46
CA GLN A 316 16.50 -7.39 10.03
C GLN A 316 15.29 -6.84 9.26
N GLN A 317 14.35 -6.23 9.99
CA GLN A 317 13.16 -5.62 9.42
C GLN A 317 13.27 -4.10 9.46
N TRP A 318 13.92 -3.44 8.50
CA TRP A 318 14.09 -1.98 8.30
C TRP A 318 15.40 -1.74 7.50
N PRO A 319 15.60 -0.61 6.78
CA PRO A 319 14.70 0.53 6.60
C PRO A 319 13.94 0.58 5.25
N ARG A 320 14.20 -0.29 4.29
CA ARG A 320 13.57 -0.30 2.96
C ARG A 320 12.44 -1.33 2.94
N VAL A 321 11.21 -0.84 2.83
CA VAL A 321 10.03 -1.68 3.07
C VAL A 321 8.93 -1.55 2.01
N GLY A 322 9.06 -0.66 1.03
CA GLY A 322 8.06 -0.49 -0.03
C GLY A 322 8.62 -0.83 -1.40
N ALA A 323 7.85 -1.51 -2.25
CA ALA A 323 8.17 -1.67 -3.67
C ALA A 323 6.98 -1.25 -4.54
N HIS A 324 7.30 -0.89 -5.79
CA HIS A 324 6.34 -0.50 -6.81
C HIS A 324 6.51 -1.40 -8.04
N MET A 325 5.39 -1.82 -8.60
CA MET A 325 5.32 -2.52 -9.88
C MET A 325 4.29 -1.88 -10.78
N TYR A 326 4.45 -2.06 -12.08
CA TYR A 326 3.57 -1.46 -13.06
C TYR A 326 3.42 -2.31 -14.32
N SER A 327 2.31 -2.13 -15.02
CA SER A 327 2.05 -2.73 -16.33
C SER A 327 1.04 -1.89 -17.11
N ARG A 328 0.99 -2.08 -18.43
CA ARG A 328 -0.11 -1.55 -19.25
C ARG A 328 -1.33 -2.46 -19.28
N SER A 329 -1.21 -3.70 -18.81
CA SER A 329 -2.29 -4.70 -18.82
C SER A 329 -2.25 -5.54 -17.55
N LEU A 330 -3.42 -5.98 -17.06
CA LEU A 330 -3.51 -6.90 -15.92
C LEU A 330 -2.78 -8.22 -16.18
N GLU A 331 -2.76 -8.69 -17.43
CA GLU A 331 -2.10 -9.94 -17.84
C GLU A 331 -0.59 -9.76 -18.00
N GLY A 332 -0.11 -8.52 -18.02
CA GLY A 332 1.30 -8.16 -18.15
C GLY A 332 1.72 -7.71 -19.55
N PRO A 333 3.05 -7.58 -19.80
CA PRO A 333 4.11 -7.87 -18.85
C PRO A 333 4.10 -6.89 -17.67
N TRP A 334 4.29 -7.42 -16.46
CA TRP A 334 4.50 -6.61 -15.27
C TRP A 334 5.99 -6.35 -15.07
N HIS A 335 6.32 -5.17 -14.56
CA HIS A 335 7.68 -4.72 -14.31
C HIS A 335 7.90 -4.53 -12.81
N PHE A 336 8.90 -5.22 -12.24
CA PHE A 336 9.41 -4.98 -10.90
C PHE A 336 10.75 -4.25 -11.04
N LYS A 337 10.84 -3.02 -10.54
CA LYS A 337 12.13 -2.33 -10.38
C LYS A 337 12.62 -2.51 -8.95
N LEU A 338 13.86 -2.98 -8.79
CA LEU A 338 14.50 -3.19 -7.49
C LEU A 338 14.88 -1.84 -6.85
N GLN A 339 13.88 -1.11 -6.39
CA GLN A 339 13.97 0.22 -5.80
C GLN A 339 12.88 0.38 -4.75
N GLU A 340 13.21 1.12 -3.67
CA GLU A 340 12.22 1.44 -2.65
C GLU A 340 11.19 2.46 -3.17
N ALA A 341 9.90 2.11 -3.05
CA ALA A 341 8.80 3.05 -3.26
C ALA A 341 8.57 3.94 -2.02
N PHE A 342 8.84 3.40 -0.82
CA PHE A 342 8.84 4.10 0.46
C PHE A 342 9.72 3.36 1.48
N SER A 343 10.14 4.05 2.54
CA SER A 343 10.98 3.50 3.60
C SER A 343 10.24 3.43 4.94
N SER A 344 10.84 2.77 5.94
CA SER A 344 10.33 2.73 7.31
C SER A 344 10.64 4.00 8.11
N VAL A 345 11.35 4.96 7.51
CA VAL A 345 11.65 6.26 8.11
C VAL A 345 10.51 7.23 7.81
N VAL A 346 9.99 7.87 8.85
CA VAL A 346 8.94 8.87 8.77
C VAL A 346 9.44 10.16 9.41
N GLU A 347 9.42 11.24 8.63
CA GLU A 347 9.58 12.59 9.13
C GLU A 347 8.23 13.12 9.63
N PHE A 348 8.23 13.90 10.71
CA PHE A 348 7.03 14.48 11.29
C PHE A 348 7.02 15.99 11.20
N THR A 349 5.82 16.59 11.25
CA THR A 349 5.62 18.04 11.19
C THR A 349 6.25 18.80 12.36
N ASP A 350 6.54 18.12 13.47
CA ASP A 350 7.28 18.69 14.62
C ASP A 350 8.80 18.68 14.45
N GLY A 351 9.30 18.24 13.29
CA GLY A 351 10.72 18.13 12.96
C GLY A 351 11.38 16.84 13.47
N SER A 352 10.65 15.98 14.19
CA SER A 352 11.16 14.68 14.60
C SER A 352 11.21 13.68 13.43
N VAL A 353 12.11 12.71 13.54
CA VAL A 353 12.22 11.60 12.59
C VAL A 353 12.12 10.30 13.37
N GLN A 354 11.34 9.34 12.88
CA GLN A 354 11.22 8.02 13.48
C GLN A 354 11.44 6.94 12.44
N THR A 355 12.36 6.02 12.73
CA THR A 355 12.47 4.75 12.03
C THR A 355 11.53 3.74 12.70
N PHE A 356 10.65 3.12 11.92
CA PHE A 356 9.80 2.03 12.36
C PHE A 356 10.46 0.68 12.10
N LYS A 357 10.20 -0.28 12.99
CA LYS A 357 10.58 -1.69 12.82
C LYS A 357 9.75 -2.36 11.73
N ARG A 358 8.48 -1.99 11.60
CA ARG A 358 7.60 -2.48 10.54
C ARG A 358 6.77 -1.33 10.03
N ARG A 359 6.63 -1.24 8.71
CA ARG A 359 5.75 -0.32 8.01
C ARG A 359 5.17 -1.06 6.82
N GLU A 360 3.95 -1.56 6.98
CA GLU A 360 3.35 -2.55 6.08
C GLU A 360 1.97 -2.10 5.62
N ARG A 361 1.32 -2.89 4.76
CA ARG A 361 -0.04 -2.62 4.24
C ARG A 361 -0.21 -1.24 3.62
N PRO A 362 0.63 -0.89 2.63
CA PRO A 362 0.50 0.39 1.98
C PRO A 362 -0.84 0.48 1.25
N LYS A 363 -1.61 1.54 1.50
CA LYS A 363 -2.76 1.94 0.68
C LYS A 363 -2.69 3.42 0.39
N LEU A 364 -3.09 3.82 -0.81
CA LEU A 364 -3.14 5.22 -1.21
C LEU A 364 -4.59 5.72 -1.22
N PHE A 365 -4.78 6.95 -0.76
CA PHE A 365 -5.98 7.74 -1.00
C PHE A 365 -5.69 8.73 -2.12
N PHE A 366 -6.49 8.71 -3.18
CA PHE A 366 -6.28 9.52 -4.38
C PHE A 366 -7.20 10.74 -4.41
N SER A 367 -6.83 11.74 -5.20
CA SER A 367 -7.70 12.86 -5.56
C SER A 367 -8.92 12.39 -6.35
N ASP A 368 -10.02 13.13 -6.20
CA ASP A 368 -11.31 12.89 -6.86
C ASP A 368 -11.52 13.80 -8.10
N ASP A 369 -10.50 14.56 -8.49
CA ASP A 369 -10.49 15.46 -9.65
C ASP A 369 -10.24 14.76 -10.99
N GLY A 370 -10.21 13.42 -11.01
CA GLY A 370 -9.88 12.61 -12.18
C GLY A 370 -8.38 12.48 -12.46
N GLU A 371 -7.52 13.24 -11.77
CA GLU A 371 -6.07 13.16 -11.96
C GLU A 371 -5.43 11.97 -11.24
N MET A 372 -6.18 11.29 -10.36
CA MET A 372 -5.71 10.13 -9.59
C MET A 372 -4.38 10.43 -8.87
N THR A 373 -4.24 11.65 -8.33
CA THR A 373 -3.03 12.06 -7.61
C THR A 373 -3.05 11.42 -6.22
N PRO A 374 -2.03 10.65 -5.80
CA PRO A 374 -1.98 10.15 -4.43
C PRO A 374 -1.82 11.33 -3.46
N LEU A 375 -2.71 11.42 -2.48
CA LEU A 375 -2.75 12.49 -1.49
C LEU A 375 -2.28 12.01 -0.11
N TYR A 376 -2.59 10.76 0.25
CA TYR A 376 -2.22 10.17 1.52
C TYR A 376 -1.83 8.70 1.37
N MET A 377 -0.85 8.29 2.13
CA MET A 377 -0.44 6.90 2.30
C MET A 377 -0.85 6.42 3.69
N VAL A 378 -1.51 5.27 3.75
CA VAL A 378 -1.88 4.60 4.99
C VAL A 378 -1.01 3.37 5.17
N ASN A 379 -0.50 3.15 6.39
CA ASN A 379 0.28 1.97 6.76
C ASN A 379 -0.06 1.49 8.17
N GLY A 380 0.14 0.20 8.42
CA GLY A 380 0.35 -0.31 9.78
C GLY A 380 1.81 -0.08 10.17
N VAL A 381 2.06 0.48 11.36
CA VAL A 381 3.42 0.74 11.87
C VAL A 381 3.65 0.15 13.26
N GLN A 382 4.87 -0.37 13.45
CA GLN A 382 5.37 -0.86 14.74
C GLN A 382 6.68 -0.15 15.06
N ALA A 383 6.73 0.52 16.21
CA ALA A 383 7.92 1.26 16.64
C ALA A 383 9.09 0.31 16.95
N MET A 384 10.31 0.85 16.91
CA MET A 384 11.49 0.13 17.37
C MET A 384 11.34 -0.27 18.85
N GLY A 385 11.78 -1.47 19.20
CA GLY A 385 11.64 -2.02 20.56
C GLY A 385 10.25 -2.58 20.91
N GLU A 386 9.24 -2.35 20.08
CA GLU A 386 7.89 -2.89 20.31
C GLU A 386 7.73 -4.31 19.73
N GLY A 387 7.03 -5.16 20.50
CA GLY A 387 6.73 -6.54 20.11
C GLY A 387 5.37 -6.69 19.42
N SER A 388 4.33 -6.13 20.02
CA SER A 388 2.93 -6.29 19.59
C SER A 388 2.19 -4.96 19.42
N ARG A 389 2.62 -3.92 20.15
CA ARG A 389 2.02 -2.59 20.04
C ARG A 389 2.23 -2.04 18.63
N SER A 390 1.16 -1.57 18.04
CA SER A 390 1.13 -1.08 16.66
C SER A 390 -0.03 -0.12 16.44
N PHE A 391 0.08 0.72 15.43
CA PHE A 391 -0.97 1.67 15.09
C PHE A 391 -1.03 1.93 13.59
N THR A 392 -2.10 2.60 13.16
CA THR A 392 -2.28 2.98 11.76
C THR A 392 -1.82 4.41 11.56
N LEU A 393 -0.81 4.60 10.72
CA LEU A 393 -0.26 5.90 10.35
C LEU A 393 -0.88 6.38 9.04
N VAL A 394 -1.19 7.67 8.97
CA VAL A 394 -1.52 8.38 7.73
C VAL A 394 -0.42 9.41 7.46
N GLN A 395 0.18 9.35 6.27
CA GLN A 395 1.23 10.28 5.86
C GLN A 395 0.83 10.96 4.54
N PRO A 396 0.89 12.31 4.45
CA PRO A 396 0.58 13.00 3.21
C PRO A 396 1.61 12.73 2.11
N VAL A 397 1.15 12.80 0.86
CA VAL A 397 1.95 12.56 -0.36
C VAL A 397 1.97 13.83 -1.21
N GLY A 398 3.17 14.25 -1.59
CA GLY A 398 3.48 15.43 -2.37
C GLY A 398 3.03 16.71 -1.67
N THR A 399 2.53 17.65 -2.48
CA THR A 399 2.06 18.96 -2.02
C THR A 399 0.57 19.19 -2.27
N LYS A 400 -0.06 18.36 -3.10
CA LYS A 400 -1.45 18.51 -3.55
C LYS A 400 -2.47 18.26 -2.43
N TRP A 401 -2.13 17.46 -1.42
CA TRP A 401 -2.94 17.26 -0.22
C TRP A 401 -3.32 18.58 0.47
N ARG A 402 -2.43 19.58 0.46
CA ARG A 402 -2.71 20.90 1.07
C ARG A 402 -3.82 21.64 0.36
N GLN A 403 -3.88 21.51 -0.96
CA GLN A 403 -4.96 22.11 -1.74
C GLN A 403 -6.26 21.34 -1.48
N PHE A 404 -6.21 20.01 -1.52
CA PHE A 404 -7.36 19.16 -1.23
C PHE A 404 -8.02 19.45 0.12
N GLU A 405 -7.22 19.63 1.18
CA GLU A 405 -7.70 20.00 2.52
C GLU A 405 -8.28 21.43 2.56
N ARG A 406 -7.57 22.42 2.00
CA ARG A 406 -8.07 23.82 1.98
C ARG A 406 -9.40 23.95 1.24
N ASP A 407 -9.53 23.27 0.10
CA ASP A 407 -10.73 23.35 -0.74
C ASP A 407 -11.97 22.77 -0.01
N ARG A 408 -11.76 21.90 1.00
CA ARG A 408 -12.81 21.34 1.87
C ARG A 408 -12.91 22.04 3.24
N GLY A 409 -12.09 23.07 3.47
CA GLY A 409 -12.13 23.89 4.66
C GLY A 409 -11.52 23.25 5.91
N PHE A 410 -10.40 22.53 5.73
CA PHE A 410 -9.52 22.06 6.81
C PHE A 410 -8.30 22.96 7.00
#